data_AF-A0A3D1IQ19-F1
#
_entry.id   AF-A0A3D1IQ19-F1
#
_cell.length_a   1.000
_cell.length_b   1.000
_cell.length_c   1.000
_cell.angle_alpha   90.00
_cell.angle_beta   90.00
_cell.angle_gamma   90.00
#
_symmetry.space_group_name_H-M   'P 1'
#
loop_
_entity.id
_entity.type
_entity.pdbx_description
1 polymer ?
#
loop_
_entity_poly.entity_id
_entity_poly.type
_entity_poly.pdbx_seq_one_letter_code
_entity_poly.pdbx_strand_id
1 'polypeptide(L)'
;PHTWRRMLYQERMRRVDDQIFTAFDFPDCGQVRAKRPVSTTPLQALNLMNSPFVVQQSALIAERAESEAGQGAGAVKRCFELLLGRAPQAAELKASLAVSHKRGLKFVARALINSNEFAFVP
;
A
#
# COMPACT_ATOMS: atom_id res chain seq x y z
N PRO A 1 0.69 11.99 -11.50
CA PRO A 1 2.04 12.26 -10.92
C PRO A 1 3.00 12.79 -11.99
N HIS A 2 4.02 13.57 -11.61
CA HIS A 2 5.02 14.08 -12.56
C HIS A 2 5.92 12.98 -13.15
N THR A 3 6.03 11.82 -12.51
CA THR A 3 6.79 10.65 -13.02
C THR A 3 6.35 9.32 -12.39
N TRP A 4 6.65 8.20 -13.06
CA TRP A 4 6.39 6.81 -12.60
C TRP A 4 7.68 6.00 -12.34
N ARG A 5 8.80 6.70 -12.16
CA ARG A 5 10.11 6.06 -11.98
C ARG A 5 10.21 5.40 -10.60
N ARG A 6 10.71 4.15 -10.58
CA ARG A 6 11.14 3.49 -9.34
C ARG A 6 12.36 4.22 -8.80
N MET A 7 12.36 4.54 -7.50
CA MET A 7 13.49 5.16 -6.84
C MET A 7 14.64 4.15 -6.76
N LEU A 8 15.77 4.45 -7.39
CA LEU A 8 17.01 3.67 -7.30
C LEU A 8 18.02 4.35 -6.37
N TYR A 9 18.09 5.68 -6.43
CA TYR A 9 18.92 6.52 -5.57
C TYR A 9 18.09 7.71 -5.09
N GLN A 10 18.31 8.12 -3.85
CA GLN A 10 17.67 9.30 -3.27
C GLN A 10 18.74 10.23 -2.70
N GLU A 11 18.76 11.47 -3.17
CA GLU A 11 19.53 12.53 -2.52
C GLU A 11 18.75 13.06 -1.31
N ARG A 12 19.45 13.22 -0.18
CA ARG A 12 18.85 13.65 1.09
C ARG A 12 19.78 14.60 1.84
N MET A 13 19.19 15.66 2.39
CA MET A 13 19.86 16.50 3.39
C MET A 13 19.83 15.82 4.75
N ARG A 14 20.98 15.82 5.44
CA ARG A 14 21.09 15.32 6.82
C ARG A 14 20.14 16.11 7.74
N ARG A 15 19.44 15.41 8.64
CA ARG A 15 18.42 15.93 9.59
C ARG A 15 17.06 16.32 9.01
N VAL A 16 16.80 16.09 7.73
CA VAL A 16 15.44 16.21 7.20
C VAL A 16 14.76 14.86 7.33
N ASP A 17 13.58 14.85 7.94
CA ASP A 17 12.77 13.65 8.09
C ASP A 17 12.02 13.34 6.78
N ASP A 18 11.97 12.09 6.37
CA ASP A 18 11.06 11.68 5.29
C ASP A 18 9.79 11.14 5.93
N GLN A 19 8.65 11.69 5.52
CA GLN A 19 7.36 11.38 6.15
C GLN A 19 6.88 9.94 5.88
N ILE A 20 7.68 9.08 5.25
CA ILE A 20 7.29 7.74 4.81
C ILE A 20 8.24 6.67 5.34
N PHE A 21 9.49 6.64 4.89
CA PHE A 21 10.51 5.63 5.19
C PHE A 21 11.08 5.71 6.60
N THR A 22 11.13 6.87 7.25
CA THR A 22 11.57 6.97 8.66
C THR A 22 10.74 6.06 9.56
N ALA A 23 9.42 5.99 9.33
CA ALA A 23 8.56 5.07 10.05
C ALA A 23 8.96 3.60 9.80
N PHE A 24 9.46 3.25 8.62
CA PHE A 24 9.88 1.89 8.22
C PHE A 24 11.37 1.61 8.41
N ASP A 25 11.90 2.05 9.55
CA ASP A 25 13.27 1.78 10.00
C ASP A 25 14.37 2.23 9.02
N PHE A 26 14.10 3.30 8.26
CA PHE A 26 15.13 3.89 7.39
C PHE A 26 16.30 4.42 8.26
N PRO A 27 17.55 4.03 7.95
CA PRO A 27 18.69 4.40 8.76
C PRO A 27 19.01 5.90 8.64
N ASP A 28 19.37 6.53 9.76
CA ASP A 28 19.87 7.90 9.75
C ASP A 28 21.14 8.01 8.87
N CYS A 29 21.21 9.09 8.09
CA CYS A 29 22.27 9.37 7.11
C CYS A 29 23.66 9.58 7.76
N GLY A 30 23.75 9.60 9.09
CA GLY A 30 25.00 9.64 9.84
C GLY A 30 25.55 8.28 10.27
N GLN A 31 24.81 7.18 10.06
CA GLN A 31 25.16 5.84 10.55
C GLN A 31 25.20 4.83 9.41
N VAL A 32 26.32 4.12 9.27
CA VAL A 32 26.40 3.00 8.32
C VAL A 32 25.63 1.82 8.89
N ARG A 33 24.64 1.30 8.15
CA ARG A 33 23.91 0.09 8.51
C ARG A 33 24.01 -0.95 7.40
N ALA A 34 24.62 -2.10 7.71
CA ALA A 34 24.82 -3.18 6.76
C ALA A 34 23.54 -3.97 6.43
N LYS A 35 22.54 -3.93 7.32
CA LYS A 35 21.25 -4.61 7.16
C LYS A 35 20.12 -3.69 7.58
N ARG A 36 19.00 -3.74 6.86
CA ARG A 36 17.78 -3.02 7.20
C ARG A 36 17.18 -3.62 8.49
N PRO A 37 16.93 -2.81 9.54
CA PRO A 37 16.14 -3.27 10.69
C PRO A 37 14.71 -3.54 10.23
N VAL A 38 14.08 -4.57 10.79
CA VAL A 38 12.66 -4.83 10.56
C VAL A 38 11.98 -4.78 11.91
N SER A 39 11.31 -3.66 12.18
CA SER A 39 10.42 -3.50 13.31
C SER A 39 8.97 -3.68 12.86
N THR A 40 8.08 -3.99 13.80
CA THR A 40 6.63 -3.95 13.60
C THR A 40 6.05 -3.00 14.63
N THR A 41 5.95 -1.72 14.27
CA THR A 41 5.49 -0.68 15.19
C THR A 41 4.06 -0.24 14.85
N PRO A 42 3.25 0.16 15.86
CA PRO A 42 1.94 0.76 15.59
C PRO A 42 2.01 2.00 14.69
N LEU A 43 3.14 2.74 14.73
CA LEU A 43 3.35 3.92 13.90
C LEU A 43 3.49 3.57 12.41
N GLN A 44 4.10 2.43 12.08
CA GLN A 44 4.19 1.93 10.70
C GLN A 44 2.80 1.62 10.14
N ALA A 45 1.97 0.91 10.91
CA ALA A 45 0.59 0.62 10.54
C ALA A 45 -0.24 1.91 10.41
N LEU A 46 -0.08 2.86 11.33
CA LEU A 46 -0.75 4.16 11.25
C LEU A 46 -0.33 4.95 10.02
N ASN A 47 0.96 4.86 9.63
CA ASN A 47 1.47 5.52 8.43
C ASN A 47 0.93 4.86 7.15
N LEU A 48 0.90 3.53 7.07
CA LEU A 48 0.21 2.82 5.97
C LEU A 48 -1.27 3.20 5.92
N MET A 49 -1.89 3.43 7.06
CA MET A 49 -3.29 3.82 7.10
C MET A 49 -3.43 5.25 6.58
N ASN A 50 -2.64 6.23 7.01
CA ASN A 50 -2.94 7.65 6.81
C ASN A 50 -2.04 8.41 5.83
N SER A 51 -0.94 7.82 5.35
CA SER A 51 0.01 8.50 4.47
C SER A 51 -0.66 8.99 3.18
N PRO A 52 -0.46 10.26 2.77
CA PRO A 52 -0.96 10.77 1.49
C PRO A 52 -0.52 9.92 0.30
N PHE A 53 0.69 9.34 0.37
CA PHE A 53 1.20 8.44 -0.65
C PHE A 53 0.35 7.18 -0.76
N VAL A 54 0.07 6.49 0.36
CA VAL A 54 -0.72 5.26 0.35
C VAL A 54 -2.15 5.52 -0.09
N VAL A 55 -2.74 6.65 0.33
CA VAL A 55 -4.07 7.07 -0.13
C VAL A 55 -4.09 7.26 -1.65
N GLN A 56 -3.08 7.94 -2.21
CA GLN A 56 -2.94 8.12 -3.65
C GLN A 56 -2.76 6.78 -4.38
N GLN A 57 -1.86 5.92 -3.91
CA GLN A 57 -1.63 4.62 -4.54
C GLN A 57 -2.88 3.73 -4.49
N SER A 58 -3.62 3.75 -3.39
CA SER A 58 -4.88 3.01 -3.25
C SER A 58 -5.92 3.44 -4.30
N ALA A 59 -5.99 4.75 -4.59
CA ALA A 59 -6.88 5.27 -5.62
C ALA A 59 -6.46 4.84 -7.03
N LEU A 60 -5.16 4.93 -7.34
CA LEU A 60 -4.61 4.53 -8.64
C LEU A 60 -4.78 3.03 -8.91
N ILE A 61 -4.60 2.19 -7.89
CA ILE A 61 -4.79 0.74 -8.00
C ILE A 61 -6.27 0.40 -8.22
N ALA A 62 -7.18 1.11 -7.54
CA ALA A 62 -8.61 0.93 -7.75
C ALA A 62 -9.03 1.32 -9.17
N GLU A 63 -8.58 2.47 -9.67
CA GLU A 63 -8.84 2.92 -11.04
C GLU A 63 -8.31 1.91 -12.07
N ARG A 64 -7.10 1.41 -11.85
CA ARG A 64 -6.51 0.36 -12.69
C ARG A 64 -7.34 -0.92 -12.68
N ALA A 65 -7.79 -1.37 -11.51
CA ALA A 65 -8.61 -2.57 -11.39
C ALA A 65 -9.97 -2.42 -12.07
N GLU A 66 -10.59 -1.25 -11.98
CA GLU A 66 -11.85 -0.94 -12.66
C GLU A 66 -11.69 -0.88 -14.19
N SER A 67 -10.57 -0.32 -14.66
CA SER A 67 -10.24 -0.26 -16.09
C SER A 67 -9.97 -1.65 -16.69
N GLU A 68 -9.26 -2.52 -15.97
CA GLU A 68 -8.88 -3.85 -16.46
C GLU A 68 -10.02 -4.88 -16.35
N ALA A 69 -10.88 -4.79 -15.34
CA ALA A 69 -11.87 -5.83 -15.01
C ALA A 69 -13.32 -5.34 -14.87
N GLY A 70 -13.60 -4.09 -15.23
CA GLY A 70 -14.93 -3.48 -15.10
C GLY A 70 -15.30 -3.18 -13.64
N GLN A 71 -16.59 -3.16 -13.31
CA GLN A 71 -17.07 -2.80 -11.96
C GLN A 71 -17.51 -4.01 -11.13
N GLY A 72 -17.64 -3.79 -9.82
CA GLY A 72 -18.19 -4.80 -8.90
C GLY A 72 -17.20 -5.94 -8.63
N ALA A 73 -17.66 -7.19 -8.81
CA ALA A 73 -16.89 -8.37 -8.42
C ALA A 73 -15.60 -8.55 -9.24
N GLY A 74 -15.60 -8.16 -10.52
CA GLY A 74 -14.40 -8.20 -11.37
C GLY A 74 -13.29 -7.30 -10.85
N ALA A 75 -13.63 -6.02 -10.58
CA ALA A 75 -12.72 -5.04 -10.02
C ALA A 75 -12.13 -5.47 -8.67
N VAL A 76 -12.98 -6.01 -7.77
CA VAL A 76 -12.52 -6.48 -6.46
C VAL A 76 -11.55 -7.64 -6.60
N LYS A 77 -11.85 -8.64 -7.43
CA LYS A 77 -10.91 -9.75 -7.70
C LYS A 77 -9.59 -9.22 -8.24
N ARG A 78 -9.65 -8.26 -9.17
CA ARG A 78 -8.45 -7.69 -9.76
C ARG A 78 -7.60 -6.91 -8.75
N CYS A 79 -8.21 -6.20 -7.81
CA CYS A 79 -7.47 -5.56 -6.71
C CYS A 79 -6.69 -6.56 -5.85
N PHE A 80 -7.28 -7.72 -5.53
CA PHE A 80 -6.60 -8.77 -4.78
C PHE A 80 -5.41 -9.35 -5.57
N GLU A 81 -5.57 -9.59 -6.87
CA GLU A 81 -4.48 -10.07 -7.72
C GLU A 81 -3.34 -9.05 -7.82
N LEU A 82 -3.65 -7.76 -7.96
CA LEU A 82 -2.64 -6.71 -8.08
C LEU A 82 -1.85 -6.46 -6.78
N LEU A 83 -2.48 -6.65 -5.62
CA LEU A 83 -1.88 -6.35 -4.32
C LEU A 83 -1.31 -7.58 -3.60
N LEU A 84 -2.01 -8.71 -3.68
CA LEU A 84 -1.70 -9.93 -2.93
C LEU A 84 -1.30 -11.11 -3.83
N GLY A 85 -1.36 -10.96 -5.15
CA GLY A 85 -0.98 -12.02 -6.10
C GLY A 85 -1.91 -13.24 -6.10
N ARG A 86 -3.09 -13.16 -5.47
CA ARG A 86 -4.06 -14.25 -5.38
C ARG A 86 -5.50 -13.77 -5.59
N ALA A 87 -6.41 -14.71 -5.83
CA ALA A 87 -7.84 -14.43 -5.83
C ALA A 87 -8.39 -14.28 -4.38
N PRO A 88 -9.45 -13.48 -4.17
CA PRO A 88 -10.12 -13.39 -2.88
C PRO A 88 -10.91 -14.66 -2.57
N GLN A 89 -10.97 -15.03 -1.30
CA GLN A 89 -11.88 -16.06 -0.80
C GLN A 89 -13.33 -15.55 -0.80
N ALA A 90 -14.31 -16.47 -0.71
CA ALA A 90 -15.74 -16.11 -0.79
C ALA A 90 -16.16 -15.09 0.29
N ALA A 91 -15.65 -15.23 1.52
CA ALA A 91 -15.92 -14.30 2.62
C ALA A 91 -15.29 -12.92 2.39
N GLU A 92 -14.04 -12.90 1.93
CA GLU A 92 -13.29 -11.66 1.61
C GLU A 92 -13.94 -10.90 0.46
N LEU A 93 -14.38 -11.61 -0.58
CA LEU A 93 -15.07 -11.03 -1.72
C LEU A 93 -16.39 -10.38 -1.28
N LYS A 94 -17.19 -11.07 -0.47
CA LYS A 94 -18.46 -10.55 0.06
C LYS A 94 -18.24 -9.28 0.89
N ALA A 95 -17.26 -9.29 1.80
CA ALA A 95 -16.94 -8.14 2.63
C ALA A 95 -16.43 -6.96 1.79
N SER A 96 -15.53 -7.23 0.84
CA SER A 96 -14.94 -6.22 -0.04
C SER A 96 -15.98 -5.59 -0.96
N LEU A 97 -16.93 -6.37 -1.48
CA LEU A 97 -18.04 -5.85 -2.27
C LEU A 97 -18.93 -4.91 -1.45
N ALA A 98 -19.25 -5.26 -0.20
CA ALA A 98 -20.03 -4.40 0.67
C ALA A 98 -19.32 -3.05 0.93
N VAL A 99 -18.00 -3.08 1.14
CA VAL A 99 -17.19 -1.85 1.29
C VAL A 99 -17.13 -1.06 -0.02
N SER A 100 -16.89 -1.74 -1.15
CA SER A 100 -16.80 -1.11 -2.47
C SER A 100 -18.10 -0.39 -2.84
N HIS A 101 -19.26 -1.00 -2.59
CA HIS A 101 -20.56 -0.36 -2.84
C HIS A 101 -20.80 0.85 -1.94
N LYS A 102 -20.36 0.82 -0.68
CA LYS A 102 -20.64 1.89 0.29
C LYS A 102 -19.67 3.06 0.20
N ARG A 103 -18.38 2.79 -0.08
CA ARG A 103 -17.29 3.78 0.04
C ARG A 103 -16.40 3.86 -1.21
N GLY A 104 -16.49 2.91 -2.13
CA GLY A 104 -15.68 2.82 -3.33
C GLY A 104 -14.49 1.86 -3.19
N LEU A 105 -13.99 1.36 -4.33
CA LEU A 105 -12.96 0.33 -4.40
C LEU A 105 -11.61 0.77 -3.80
N LYS A 106 -11.31 2.08 -3.84
CA LYS A 106 -10.10 2.67 -3.19
C LYS A 106 -9.99 2.35 -1.70
N PHE A 107 -11.10 2.17 -0.99
CA PHE A 107 -11.07 1.79 0.43
C PHE A 107 -10.76 0.31 0.62
N VAL A 108 -11.19 -0.55 -0.31
CA VAL A 108 -10.78 -1.96 -0.34
C VAL A 108 -9.27 -2.04 -0.59
N ALA A 109 -8.75 -1.32 -1.60
CA ALA A 109 -7.32 -1.27 -1.88
C ALA A 109 -6.50 -0.79 -0.67
N ARG A 110 -6.96 0.28 0.02
CA ARG A 110 -6.31 0.79 1.23
C ARG A 110 -6.33 -0.22 2.37
N ALA A 111 -7.42 -0.96 2.56
CA ALA A 111 -7.52 -2.00 3.57
C ALA A 111 -6.56 -3.18 3.26
N LEU A 112 -6.45 -3.57 1.99
CA LEU A 112 -5.53 -4.62 1.56
C LEU A 112 -4.06 -4.23 1.77
N ILE A 113 -3.67 -2.99 1.45
CA ILE A 113 -2.32 -2.47 1.71
C ILE A 113 -1.99 -2.44 3.21
N ASN A 114 -3.00 -2.29 4.07
CA ASN A 114 -2.84 -2.31 5.53
C ASN A 114 -2.98 -3.72 6.13
N SER A 115 -3.14 -4.76 5.31
CA SER A 115 -3.25 -6.13 5.80
C SER A 115 -1.88 -6.71 6.14
N ASN A 116 -1.84 -7.63 7.11
CA ASN A 116 -0.62 -8.38 7.44
C ASN A 116 -0.11 -9.18 6.25
N GLU A 117 -1.00 -9.67 5.39
CA GLU A 117 -0.62 -10.42 4.21
C GLU A 117 0.22 -9.56 3.27
N PHE A 118 -0.21 -8.34 2.98
CA PHE A 118 0.57 -7.40 2.17
C PHE A 118 1.91 -7.01 2.81
N ALA A 119 1.95 -6.90 4.15
CA ALA A 119 3.13 -6.44 4.86
C ALA A 119 4.20 -7.54 5.06
N PHE A 120 3.80 -8.80 5.17
CA PHE A 120 4.69 -9.88 5.62
C PHE A 120 4.79 -11.08 4.68
N VAL A 121 3.84 -11.28 3.77
CA VAL A 121 3.88 -12.38 2.81
C VAL A 121 4.57 -11.88 1.54
N PRO A 122 5.72 -12.47 1.15
CA PRO A 122 6.52 -12.01 0.02
C PRO A 122 5.89 -12.31 -1.35
#